data_AF-A0A851ECT3-F1
#
_entry.id   AF-A0A851ECT3-F1
#
_cell.length_a   1.000
_cell.length_b   1.000
_cell.length_c   1.000
_cell.angle_alpha   90.00
_cell.angle_beta   90.00
_cell.angle_gamma   90.00
#
_symmetry.space_group_name_H-M   'P 1'
#
loop_
_entity.id
_entity.type
_entity.pdbx_description
1 polymer ?
#
loop_
_entity_poly.entity_id
_entity_poly.type
_entity_poly.pdbx_seq_one_letter_code
_entity_poly.pdbx_strand_id
1 'polypeptide(L)'
;RVKMSAEEILMCAVKLGKNSCLYFDDLECDALCKEKTLHRVLRNVNSQLLVVRPDLNVAAFEDVTDQELQSGKGMLFSIHCYKTTTPVAGLPVAFSVKVEGKSYFMCCERERGEVTVRFKEGEVPKEIPGESNIIFFKRTFTSCSSKAFKFEYSMEQGMFLAFEEEGCLRKLTLKKLSKDEVDETMKISL
;
A
#
# COMPACT_ATOMS: atom_id res chain seq x y z
N ARG A 1 -15.54 43.22 -4.89
CA ARG A 1 -15.92 42.69 -3.55
C ARG A 1 -15.77 41.17 -3.61
N VAL A 2 -14.75 40.62 -2.98
CA VAL A 2 -14.56 39.16 -2.88
C VAL A 2 -15.39 38.67 -1.68
N LYS A 3 -16.27 37.71 -1.92
CA LYS A 3 -17.13 37.09 -0.90
C LYS A 3 -16.36 35.88 -0.36
N MET A 4 -15.73 36.03 0.80
CA MET A 4 -15.14 34.90 1.53
C MET A 4 -16.28 34.03 2.03
N SER A 5 -16.36 32.77 1.60
CA SER A 5 -17.22 31.76 2.23
C SER A 5 -16.50 31.28 3.49
N ALA A 6 -17.09 31.53 4.65
CA ALA A 6 -16.64 30.92 5.90
C ALA A 6 -17.03 29.43 5.86
N GLU A 7 -16.04 28.55 5.78
CA GLU A 7 -16.23 27.14 6.09
C GLU A 7 -16.49 27.03 7.59
N GLU A 8 -17.70 26.65 7.96
CA GLU A 8 -18.04 26.36 9.35
C GLU A 8 -17.35 25.05 9.76
N ILE A 9 -16.36 25.16 10.64
CA ILE A 9 -15.73 24.00 11.29
C ILE A 9 -16.69 23.54 12.40
N LEU A 10 -17.32 22.38 12.20
CA LEU A 10 -18.18 21.76 13.21
C LEU A 10 -17.30 21.21 14.34
N MET A 11 -17.23 21.95 15.45
CA MET A 11 -16.53 21.51 16.66
C MET A 11 -17.50 20.75 17.58
N CYS A 12 -17.21 19.46 17.85
CA CYS A 12 -17.98 18.67 18.82
C CYS A 12 -17.74 19.15 20.27
N ALA A 13 -18.75 18.97 21.13
CA ALA A 13 -18.73 19.44 22.51
C ALA A 13 -17.63 18.74 23.35
N VAL A 14 -16.81 19.54 24.04
CA VAL A 14 -15.73 19.08 24.92
C VAL A 14 -16.26 18.88 26.34
N LYS A 15 -15.88 17.78 27.02
CA LYS A 15 -16.13 17.63 28.46
C LYS A 15 -15.05 18.32 29.27
N LEU A 16 -15.44 19.24 30.14
CA LEU A 16 -14.54 19.87 31.09
C LEU A 16 -14.42 18.98 32.33
N GLY A 17 -13.21 18.50 32.62
CA GLY A 17 -12.95 17.70 33.80
C GLY A 17 -12.95 18.54 35.09
N LYS A 18 -13.10 17.89 36.24
CA LYS A 18 -13.13 18.55 37.57
C LYS A 18 -11.86 19.34 37.91
N ASN A 19 -10.77 19.09 37.19
CA ASN A 19 -9.48 19.78 37.31
C ASN A 19 -9.34 20.97 36.34
N SER A 20 -10.43 21.41 35.70
CA SER A 20 -10.39 22.45 34.65
C SER A 20 -9.55 22.08 33.43
N CYS A 21 -9.21 20.81 33.25
CA CYS A 21 -8.61 20.31 32.02
C CYS A 21 -9.69 19.96 31.00
N LEU A 22 -9.43 20.29 29.74
CA LEU A 22 -10.23 19.86 28.61
C LEU A 22 -9.91 18.40 28.32
N TYR A 23 -10.92 17.53 28.29
CA TYR A 23 -10.79 16.15 27.87
C TYR A 23 -11.55 15.98 26.56
N PHE A 24 -10.81 15.59 25.52
CA PHE A 24 -11.40 15.12 24.27
C PHE A 24 -11.83 13.68 24.51
N ASP A 25 -13.14 13.46 24.69
CA ASP A 25 -13.70 12.11 24.57
C ASP A 25 -13.66 11.73 23.09
N ASP A 26 -13.17 10.53 22.78
CA ASP A 26 -12.98 10.00 21.42
C ASP A 26 -12.03 10.82 20.54
N LEU A 27 -10.75 10.90 20.94
CA LEU A 27 -9.68 11.19 19.97
C LEU A 27 -9.74 10.12 18.87
N GLU A 28 -10.01 10.55 17.63
CA GLU A 28 -9.94 9.71 16.44
C GLU A 28 -8.52 9.12 16.40
N CYS A 29 -8.41 7.82 16.65
CA CYS A 29 -7.12 7.16 16.68
C CYS A 29 -6.64 7.08 15.23
N ASP A 30 -5.56 7.80 14.90
CA ASP A 30 -4.91 7.73 13.59
C ASP A 30 -4.37 6.32 13.28
N ALA A 31 -4.44 5.36 14.21
CA ALA A 31 -3.96 4.00 14.01
C ALA A 31 -4.84 3.23 13.01
N LEU A 32 -4.17 2.63 12.02
CA LEU A 32 -4.82 1.76 11.05
C LEU A 32 -5.19 0.42 11.71
N CYS A 33 -6.49 0.21 11.87
CA CYS A 33 -7.04 -1.02 12.44
C CYS A 33 -7.25 -2.08 11.34
N LYS A 34 -6.60 -3.24 11.48
CA LYS A 34 -6.71 -4.34 10.53
C LYS A 34 -8.16 -4.87 10.46
N GLU A 35 -8.71 -4.95 9.25
CA GLU A 35 -10.06 -5.46 9.00
C GLU A 35 -10.02 -6.93 8.56
N LYS A 36 -9.24 -7.24 7.52
CA LYS A 36 -9.17 -8.59 6.93
C LYS A 36 -7.83 -8.84 6.25
N THR A 37 -7.56 -10.11 5.92
CA THR A 37 -6.42 -10.50 5.09
C THR A 37 -6.92 -11.26 3.88
N LEU A 38 -6.44 -10.91 2.70
CA LEU A 38 -6.71 -11.61 1.44
C LEU A 38 -5.45 -12.32 0.97
N HIS A 39 -5.57 -13.54 0.44
CA HIS A 39 -4.46 -14.25 -0.19
C HIS A 39 -4.60 -14.17 -1.70
N ARG A 40 -3.67 -13.52 -2.38
CA ARG A 40 -3.74 -13.23 -3.82
C ARG A 40 -2.36 -13.30 -4.46
N VAL A 41 -2.35 -13.59 -5.76
CA VAL A 41 -1.18 -13.36 -6.61
C VAL A 41 -1.26 -11.94 -7.15
N LEU A 42 -0.13 -11.30 -7.42
CA LEU A 42 -0.12 -9.98 -8.04
C LEU A 42 0.39 -10.15 -9.47
N ARG A 43 -0.39 -9.71 -10.46
CA ARG A 43 0.01 -9.76 -11.87
C ARG A 43 0.06 -8.38 -12.51
N ASN A 44 1.09 -8.09 -13.29
CA ASN A 44 1.20 -6.83 -14.05
C ASN A 44 0.27 -6.83 -15.28
N VAL A 45 0.33 -5.75 -16.08
CA VAL A 45 -0.44 -5.62 -17.34
C VAL A 45 -0.15 -6.73 -18.36
N ASN A 46 1.02 -7.35 -18.31
CA ASN A 46 1.44 -8.46 -19.18
C ASN A 46 1.03 -9.83 -18.62
N SER A 47 0.21 -9.89 -17.57
CA SER A 47 -0.20 -11.11 -16.86
C SER A 47 0.95 -11.86 -16.16
N GLN A 48 2.09 -11.21 -15.97
CA GLN A 48 3.26 -11.79 -15.31
C GLN A 48 3.11 -11.70 -13.80
N LEU A 49 3.57 -12.72 -13.08
CA LEU A 49 3.38 -12.86 -11.64
C LEU A 49 4.53 -12.22 -10.87
N LEU A 50 4.22 -11.45 -9.83
CA LEU A 50 5.22 -10.90 -8.92
C LEU A 50 5.83 -12.01 -8.07
N VAL A 51 7.14 -12.21 -8.19
CA VAL A 51 7.92 -13.18 -7.41
C VAL A 51 8.92 -12.43 -6.53
N VAL A 52 8.98 -12.79 -5.25
CA VAL A 52 9.90 -12.20 -4.27
C VAL A 52 11.00 -13.20 -3.91
N ARG A 53 12.25 -12.76 -4.06
CA ARG A 53 13.48 -13.46 -3.65
C ARG A 53 14.25 -12.58 -2.65
N PRO A 54 13.95 -12.69 -1.34
CA PRO A 54 14.56 -11.85 -0.31
C PRO A 54 16.08 -12.03 -0.19
N ASP A 55 16.58 -13.22 -0.46
CA ASP A 55 18.01 -13.58 -0.51
C ASP A 55 18.79 -12.78 -1.54
N LEU A 56 18.17 -12.52 -2.70
CA LEU A 56 18.71 -11.67 -3.76
C LEU A 56 18.30 -10.20 -3.60
N ASN A 57 17.45 -9.88 -2.62
CA ASN A 57 16.81 -8.58 -2.47
C ASN A 57 16.10 -8.12 -3.77
N VAL A 58 15.46 -9.06 -4.46
CA VAL A 58 14.79 -8.86 -5.74
C VAL A 58 13.31 -9.18 -5.59
N ALA A 59 12.46 -8.31 -6.13
CA ALA A 59 11.07 -8.61 -6.43
C ALA A 59 10.82 -8.23 -7.89
N ALA A 60 10.36 -9.17 -8.71
CA ALA A 60 10.21 -8.97 -10.14
C ALA A 60 8.99 -9.71 -10.69
N PHE A 61 8.45 -9.23 -11.81
CA PHE A 61 7.37 -9.85 -12.53
C PHE A 61 7.90 -10.87 -13.55
N GLU A 62 7.42 -12.11 -13.44
CA GLU A 62 7.91 -13.26 -14.18
C GLU A 62 6.79 -14.03 -14.89
N ASP A 63 7.16 -14.70 -15.97
CA ASP A 63 6.29 -15.58 -16.73
C ASP A 63 6.10 -16.90 -15.96
N VAL A 64 5.16 -16.91 -15.02
CA VAL A 64 4.80 -18.07 -14.17
C VAL A 64 3.37 -18.49 -14.44
N THR A 65 3.20 -19.76 -14.81
CA THR A 65 1.89 -20.39 -15.04
C THR A 65 1.22 -20.77 -13.72
N ASP A 66 -0.09 -20.99 -13.75
CA ASP A 66 -0.83 -21.40 -12.54
C ASP A 66 -0.42 -22.79 -12.03
N GLN A 67 0.16 -23.65 -12.89
CA GLN A 67 0.69 -24.96 -12.49
C GLN A 67 2.01 -24.86 -11.71
N GLU A 68 2.77 -23.80 -11.95
CA GLU A 68 4.04 -23.52 -11.28
C GLU A 68 3.85 -22.74 -9.96
N LEU A 69 2.62 -22.33 -9.66
CA LEU A 69 2.31 -21.57 -8.46
C LEU A 69 2.55 -22.41 -7.21
N GLN A 70 3.50 -22.00 -6.39
CA GLN A 70 3.87 -22.69 -5.15
C GLN A 70 3.77 -21.78 -3.94
N SER A 71 3.06 -22.26 -2.91
CA SER A 71 3.05 -21.61 -1.60
C SER A 71 4.44 -21.66 -0.98
N GLY A 72 4.87 -20.56 -0.34
CA GLY A 72 6.19 -20.48 0.29
C GLY A 72 7.35 -20.22 -0.69
N LYS A 73 7.08 -19.88 -1.95
CA LYS A 73 8.09 -19.51 -2.96
C LYS A 73 8.03 -18.03 -3.38
N GLY A 74 7.50 -17.15 -2.53
CA GLY A 74 7.48 -15.71 -2.83
C GLY A 74 6.42 -15.29 -3.84
N MET A 75 5.44 -16.15 -4.16
CA MET A 75 4.45 -15.93 -5.21
C MET A 75 3.05 -15.58 -4.70
N LEU A 76 2.69 -16.06 -3.49
CA LEU A 76 1.36 -15.87 -2.90
C LEU A 76 1.44 -14.84 -1.78
N PHE A 77 0.80 -13.70 -1.98
CA PHE A 77 0.82 -12.57 -1.07
C PHE A 77 -0.38 -12.59 -0.12
N SER A 78 -0.13 -12.18 1.12
CA SER A 78 -1.16 -11.76 2.07
C SER A 78 -1.32 -10.25 1.98
N ILE A 79 -2.49 -9.79 1.57
CA ILE A 79 -2.87 -8.38 1.52
C ILE A 79 -3.67 -8.08 2.78
N HIS A 80 -3.04 -7.40 3.72
CA HIS A 80 -3.66 -6.97 4.96
C HIS A 80 -4.42 -5.68 4.70
N CYS A 81 -5.75 -5.74 4.76
CA CYS A 81 -6.62 -4.59 4.55
C CYS A 81 -6.95 -3.94 5.89
N TYR A 82 -6.86 -2.61 5.94
CA TYR A 82 -7.14 -1.82 7.14
C TYR A 82 -8.41 -0.99 6.93
N LYS A 83 -9.10 -0.71 8.04
CA LYS A 83 -10.24 0.21 8.04
C LYS A 83 -9.75 1.61 7.63
N THR A 84 -10.59 2.33 6.91
CA THR A 84 -10.36 3.74 6.57
C THR A 84 -11.60 4.56 6.86
N THR A 85 -11.41 5.72 7.48
CA THR A 85 -12.43 6.76 7.63
C THR A 85 -12.43 7.72 6.44
N THR A 86 -11.45 7.62 5.54
CA THR A 86 -11.27 8.48 4.35
C THR A 86 -11.26 7.66 3.04
N PRO A 87 -12.43 7.20 2.54
CA PRO A 87 -12.52 6.33 1.36
C PRO A 87 -11.92 6.93 0.08
N VAL A 88 -11.90 8.27 -0.03
CA VAL A 88 -11.38 9.01 -1.18
C VAL A 88 -9.88 8.74 -1.40
N ALA A 89 -9.13 8.51 -0.31
CA ALA A 89 -7.70 8.20 -0.39
C ALA A 89 -7.44 6.77 -0.91
N GLY A 90 -8.43 5.89 -0.97
CA GLY A 90 -8.28 4.47 -1.29
C GLY A 90 -8.23 3.58 -0.04
N LEU A 91 -8.24 2.26 -0.24
CA LEU A 91 -8.20 1.28 0.85
C LEU A 91 -6.75 1.10 1.33
N PRO A 92 -6.41 1.39 2.60
CA PRO A 92 -5.06 1.17 3.12
C PRO A 92 -4.77 -0.33 3.19
N VAL A 93 -3.63 -0.74 2.63
CA VAL A 93 -3.17 -2.12 2.61
C VAL A 93 -1.69 -2.23 2.93
N ALA A 94 -1.30 -3.34 3.55
CA ALA A 94 0.08 -3.78 3.66
C ALA A 94 0.22 -5.16 3.00
N PHE A 95 1.42 -5.47 2.50
CA PHE A 95 1.71 -6.74 1.84
C PHE A 95 2.69 -7.56 2.65
N SER A 96 2.41 -8.84 2.80
CA SER A 96 3.40 -9.83 3.22
C SER A 96 3.40 -11.06 2.32
N VAL A 97 4.49 -11.82 2.36
CA VAL A 97 4.71 -13.00 1.54
C VAL A 97 5.50 -14.04 2.34
N LYS A 98 5.25 -15.32 2.06
CA LYS A 98 6.05 -16.41 2.64
C LYS A 98 7.09 -16.90 1.65
N VAL A 99 8.33 -17.01 2.12
CA VAL A 99 9.46 -17.59 1.38
C VAL A 99 10.19 -18.56 2.29
N GLU A 100 10.23 -19.83 1.91
CA GLU A 100 10.95 -20.90 2.62
C GLU A 100 10.61 -20.99 4.12
N GLY A 101 9.32 -20.86 4.43
CA GLY A 101 8.80 -20.93 5.80
C GLY A 101 8.95 -19.63 6.61
N LYS A 102 9.65 -18.63 6.09
CA LYS A 102 9.79 -17.30 6.70
C LYS A 102 8.77 -16.32 6.15
N SER A 103 8.36 -15.37 6.99
CA SER A 103 7.45 -14.28 6.62
C SER A 103 8.26 -13.03 6.28
N TYR A 104 7.87 -12.34 5.22
CA TYR A 104 8.46 -11.06 4.82
C TYR A 104 7.36 -10.06 4.54
N PHE A 105 7.52 -8.81 4.96
CA PHE A 105 6.61 -7.73 4.63
C PHE A 105 7.25 -6.69 3.70
N MET A 106 6.44 -6.13 2.82
CA MET A 106 6.85 -5.06 1.91
C MET A 106 6.96 -3.75 2.69
N CYS A 107 8.05 -3.03 2.49
CA CYS A 107 8.25 -1.69 3.03
C CYS A 107 9.02 -0.83 2.03
N CYS A 108 8.88 0.49 2.16
CA CYS A 108 9.62 1.46 1.38
C CYS A 108 10.72 2.05 2.25
N GLU A 109 11.95 2.07 1.75
CA GLU A 109 13.10 2.65 2.45
C GLU A 109 13.71 3.77 1.62
N ARG A 110 14.09 4.87 2.30
CA ARG A 110 14.79 5.98 1.67
C ARG A 110 16.29 5.75 1.79
N GLU A 111 16.96 5.57 0.67
CA GLU A 111 18.42 5.44 0.57
C GLU A 111 18.94 6.47 -0.41
N ARG A 112 19.91 7.30 0.01
CA ARG A 112 20.57 8.31 -0.86
C ARG A 112 19.61 9.25 -1.61
N GLY A 113 18.44 9.51 -1.03
CA GLY A 113 17.41 10.39 -1.62
C GLY A 113 16.33 9.67 -2.43
N GLU A 114 16.55 8.41 -2.78
CA GLU A 114 15.62 7.58 -3.54
C GLU A 114 14.79 6.68 -2.60
N VAL A 115 13.51 6.48 -2.91
CA VAL A 115 12.64 5.57 -2.17
C VAL A 115 12.58 4.25 -2.91
N THR A 116 13.00 3.16 -2.25
CA THR A 116 13.09 1.83 -2.85
C THR A 116 12.17 0.84 -2.14
N VAL A 117 11.62 -0.12 -2.89
CA VAL A 117 10.80 -1.20 -2.34
C VAL A 117 11.73 -2.28 -1.77
N ARG A 118 11.45 -2.73 -0.55
CA ARG A 118 12.20 -3.75 0.19
C ARG A 118 11.26 -4.78 0.82
N PHE A 119 11.80 -5.97 1.06
CA PHE A 119 11.11 -7.03 1.79
C PHE A 119 11.90 -7.37 3.05
N LYS A 120 11.33 -7.06 4.22
CA LYS A 120 11.96 -7.31 5.52
C LYS A 120 11.43 -8.59 6.14
N GLU A 121 12.31 -9.41 6.68
CA GLU A 121 11.94 -10.60 7.45
C GLU A 121 11.16 -10.18 8.70
N GLY A 122 10.00 -10.79 8.91
CA GLY A 122 9.11 -10.52 10.03
C GLY A 122 7.63 -10.52 9.65
N GLU A 123 6.79 -10.32 10.66
CA GLU A 123 5.35 -10.15 10.47
C GLU A 123 5.01 -8.67 10.31
N VAL A 124 3.91 -8.39 9.61
CA VAL A 124 3.35 -7.03 9.57
C VAL A 124 2.97 -6.60 10.99
N PRO A 125 3.39 -5.40 11.45
CA PRO A 125 3.03 -4.89 12.76
C PRO A 125 1.53 -4.96 13.02
N LYS A 126 1.16 -5.34 14.26
CA LYS A 126 -0.25 -5.44 14.68
C LYS A 126 -0.92 -4.08 14.71
N GLU A 127 -0.17 -3.06 15.07
CA GLU A 127 -0.58 -1.66 15.15
C GLU A 127 0.32 -0.87 14.23
N ILE A 128 -0.29 -0.09 13.34
CA ILE A 128 0.41 0.75 12.37
C ILE A 128 -0.06 2.18 12.60
N PRO A 129 0.87 3.13 12.87
CA PRO A 129 0.49 4.55 12.93
C PRO A 129 -0.04 4.98 11.56
N GLY A 130 -0.97 5.94 11.52
CA GLY A 130 -1.71 6.30 10.29
C GLY A 130 -0.85 6.45 9.04
N GLU A 131 0.30 7.13 9.18
CA GLU A 131 1.34 7.17 8.16
C GLU A 131 2.43 6.14 8.46
N SER A 132 2.69 5.23 7.51
CA SER A 132 3.73 4.22 7.68
C SER A 132 4.35 3.82 6.35
N ASN A 133 5.64 3.50 6.37
CA ASN A 133 6.39 3.12 5.18
C ASN A 133 6.02 1.73 4.62
N ILE A 134 5.06 1.04 5.23
CA ILE A 134 4.56 -0.27 4.78
C ILE A 134 3.14 -0.20 4.22
N ILE A 135 2.51 0.98 4.24
CA ILE A 135 1.13 1.19 3.83
C ILE A 135 1.07 1.72 2.41
N PHE A 136 0.14 1.16 1.66
CA PHE A 136 -0.23 1.60 0.33
C PHE A 136 -1.75 1.80 0.27
N PHE A 137 -2.19 2.82 -0.44
CA PHE A 137 -3.60 3.00 -0.76
C PHE A 137 -3.94 2.26 -2.05
N LYS A 138 -4.67 1.16 -1.91
CA LYS A 138 -5.27 0.43 -3.02
C LYS A 138 -6.40 1.26 -3.63
N ARG A 139 -6.29 1.54 -4.93
CA ARG A 139 -7.32 2.21 -5.73
C ARG A 139 -7.62 1.40 -6.99
N THR A 140 -8.79 1.60 -7.58
CA THR A 140 -9.04 1.13 -8.95
C THR A 140 -8.06 1.84 -9.90
N PHE A 141 -7.54 1.10 -10.87
CA PHE A 141 -6.55 1.63 -11.81
C PHE A 141 -7.16 2.76 -12.66
N THR A 142 -8.32 2.49 -13.24
CA THR A 142 -9.19 3.44 -13.93
C THR A 142 -10.64 3.25 -13.49
N SER A 143 -11.49 4.27 -13.67
CA SER A 143 -12.92 4.19 -13.36
C SER A 143 -13.66 3.11 -14.18
N CYS A 144 -13.11 2.72 -15.33
CA CYS A 144 -13.71 1.74 -16.24
C CYS A 144 -13.33 0.28 -15.93
N SER A 145 -12.38 0.03 -15.02
CA SER A 145 -11.94 -1.33 -14.70
C SER A 145 -12.09 -1.65 -13.22
N SER A 146 -12.98 -2.60 -12.91
CA SER A 146 -13.19 -3.09 -11.53
C SER A 146 -12.18 -4.16 -11.09
N LYS A 147 -11.36 -4.67 -12.02
CA LYS A 147 -10.44 -5.80 -11.78
C LYS A 147 -8.95 -5.41 -11.80
N ALA A 148 -8.64 -4.16 -12.13
CA ALA A 148 -7.28 -3.64 -12.14
C ALA A 148 -7.12 -2.56 -11.08
N PHE A 149 -5.98 -2.58 -10.39
CA PHE A 149 -5.70 -1.71 -9.27
C PHE A 149 -4.36 -0.99 -9.46
N LYS A 150 -4.21 0.12 -8.73
CA LYS A 150 -2.93 0.78 -8.47
C LYS A 150 -2.78 0.99 -6.98
N PHE A 151 -1.54 1.08 -6.52
CA PHE A 151 -1.20 1.14 -5.11
C PHE A 151 -0.31 2.35 -4.86
N GLU A 152 -0.86 3.39 -4.23
CA GLU A 152 -0.14 4.62 -3.92
C GLU A 152 0.56 4.48 -2.57
N TYR A 153 1.84 4.82 -2.49
CA TYR A 153 2.61 4.81 -1.25
C TYR A 153 2.09 5.88 -0.29
N SER A 154 1.78 5.48 0.96
CA SER A 154 1.07 6.38 1.88
C SER A 154 1.87 7.59 2.34
N MET A 155 3.20 7.48 2.40
CA MET A 155 4.05 8.59 2.86
C MET A 155 4.44 9.56 1.74
N GLU A 156 4.06 9.30 0.49
CA GLU A 156 4.42 10.19 -0.60
C GLU A 156 3.35 10.22 -1.69
N GLN A 157 2.54 11.28 -1.70
CA GLN A 157 1.47 11.45 -2.69
C GLN A 157 2.01 11.42 -4.13
N GLY A 158 1.29 10.71 -5.01
CA GLY A 158 1.66 10.53 -6.40
C GLY A 158 2.75 9.50 -6.64
N MET A 159 3.24 8.80 -5.60
CA MET A 159 4.23 7.74 -5.73
C MET A 159 3.51 6.39 -5.72
N PHE A 160 3.64 5.59 -6.77
CA PHE A 160 2.88 4.33 -6.90
C PHE A 160 3.80 3.13 -7.11
N LEU A 161 3.36 1.95 -6.66
CA LEU A 161 3.96 0.69 -7.08
C LEU A 161 3.84 0.56 -8.60
N ALA A 162 4.96 0.23 -9.24
CA ALA A 162 5.10 0.03 -10.67
C ALA A 162 6.12 -1.08 -10.95
N PHE A 163 6.34 -1.39 -12.22
CA PHE A 163 7.52 -2.15 -12.63
C PHE A 163 8.37 -1.37 -13.61
N GLU A 164 9.66 -1.67 -13.62
CA GLU A 164 10.63 -1.14 -14.57
C GLU A 164 11.40 -2.30 -15.21
N GLU A 165 11.71 -2.17 -16.50
CA GLU A 165 12.51 -3.14 -17.23
C GLU A 165 14.00 -2.86 -17.00
N GLU A 166 14.69 -3.77 -16.33
CA GLU A 166 16.12 -3.72 -16.06
C GLU A 166 16.77 -4.96 -16.71
N GLY A 167 17.19 -4.81 -17.97
CA GLY A 167 17.68 -5.93 -18.79
C GLY A 167 16.56 -6.93 -19.08
N CYS A 168 16.69 -8.16 -18.56
CA CYS A 168 15.65 -9.19 -18.67
C CYS A 168 14.68 -9.22 -17.47
N LEU A 169 14.93 -8.42 -16.43
CA LEU A 169 14.10 -8.36 -15.23
C LEU A 169 13.04 -7.27 -15.35
N ARG A 170 11.87 -7.54 -14.80
CA ARG A 170 10.78 -6.56 -14.68
C ARG A 170 10.58 -6.25 -13.21
N LYS A 171 11.46 -5.43 -12.66
CA LYS A 171 11.61 -5.23 -11.23
C LYS A 171 10.46 -4.40 -10.67
N LEU A 172 9.94 -4.80 -9.51
CA LEU A 172 8.99 -3.98 -8.75
C LEU A 172 9.70 -2.73 -8.22
N THR A 173 9.12 -1.57 -8.47
CA THR A 173 9.68 -0.27 -8.09
C THR A 173 8.58 0.70 -7.66
N LEU A 174 8.98 1.92 -7.28
CA LEU A 174 8.09 3.06 -7.08
C LEU A 174 8.30 4.08 -8.20
N LYS A 175 7.20 4.59 -8.74
CA LYS A 175 7.24 5.65 -9.75
C LYS A 175 6.35 6.82 -9.35
N LYS A 176 6.91 8.02 -9.46
CA LYS A 176 6.22 9.27 -9.23
C LYS A 176 5.45 9.69 -10.48
N LEU A 177 4.17 9.99 -10.33
CA LEU A 177 3.33 10.54 -11.39
C LEU A 177 2.52 11.74 -10.91
N SER A 178 2.13 12.56 -11.89
CA SER A 178 1.10 13.57 -11.70
C SER A 178 -0.29 12.92 -11.60
N LYS A 179 -1.26 13.60 -10.98
CA LYS A 179 -2.60 13.04 -10.67
C LYS A 179 -3.38 12.54 -11.90
N ASP A 180 -3.14 13.14 -13.07
CA ASP A 180 -3.94 12.91 -14.27
C ASP A 180 -3.26 11.97 -15.29
N GLU A 181 -2.04 11.51 -14.99
CA GLU A 181 -1.28 10.64 -15.87
C GLU A 181 -1.61 9.16 -15.61
N VAL A 182 -1.82 8.40 -16.69
CA VAL A 182 -2.06 6.96 -16.65
C VAL A 182 -0.82 6.24 -17.16
N ASP A 183 -0.22 5.44 -16.29
CA ASP A 183 0.90 4.58 -16.62
C ASP A 183 0.52 3.11 -16.39
N GLU A 184 0.50 2.33 -17.47
CA GLU A 184 0.14 0.91 -17.43
C GLU A 184 1.15 0.08 -16.60
N THR A 185 2.36 0.57 -16.33
CA THR A 185 3.32 -0.12 -15.45
C THR A 185 2.83 -0.22 -14.00
N MET A 186 1.90 0.64 -13.60
CA MET A 186 1.29 0.64 -12.25
C MET A 186 0.07 -0.28 -12.13
N LYS A 187 -0.35 -0.88 -13.25
CA LYS A 187 -1.54 -1.71 -13.32
C LYS A 187 -1.26 -3.09 -12.75
N ILE A 188 -1.91 -3.40 -11.65
CA ILE A 188 -1.79 -4.69 -10.97
C ILE A 188 -3.18 -5.33 -10.86
N SER A 189 -3.29 -6.59 -11.29
CA SER A 189 -4.44 -7.45 -11.02
C SER A 189 -4.16 -8.36 -9.84
N LEU A 190 -5.23 -8.72 -9.11
CA LEU A 190 -5.20 -9.52 -7.88
C LEU A 190 -5.91 -10.85 -8.07
#